data_AF-A0A952WTW4-F1
#
_entry.id   AF-A0A952WTW4-F1
#
_cell.length_a   1.000
_cell.length_b   1.000
_cell.length_c   1.000
_cell.angle_alpha   90.00
_cell.angle_beta   90.00
_cell.angle_gamma   90.00
#
_symmetry.space_group_name_H-M   'P 1'
#
loop_
_entity.id
_entity.type
_entity.pdbx_description
1 polymer ?
#
loop_
_entity_poly.entity_id
_entity_poly.type
_entity_poly.pdbx_seq_one_letter_code
_entity_poly.pdbx_strand_id
1 'polypeptide(L)'
;MPVRSMLSVLARVVAALMAASSSYGQTDTPAEAVIAGSRITHGWVTIRDDRDQSTLLLHLPPRAKTATGGSEWGTVRIAPSVAHPTEALAAYGSRVWLVLQAERSGEDHIRRVVTLSASPSLGGAWDYPPGRPEVCPPLPGQVELVGAAGTSRGPVVLLRSRESAPDASNAIDTPWRLQILTGSGWESLQLPWSADEPIPQTGDVIRVVGMAGAIGIMIHPQKGGHVLFWRAPLGSAGGADQPPELLWTRSTFSLEELPDGFFPDAVYQVGDGRSEQLIGVRSLPGQGVEVVGYRAGRGVMVAALPQVPRTHRIAPMDGTGSLAVLWWESSPAAKTDSKRPAVPGGTSARVFRIEEVSASSGRVLYEGPTTGGGVFSAREFQTLAVALLLITAVVLLFALRTDGGSAPALPPGLAIATPGQRLIAALADLAPGVLLSSLVTGVGLGQMFNPLVFLGPEAEPMAWPMALLFTVIHCTIGEWSIGRSIGKSLVGLRVVAIRRDEDTGQPRLAPLRFWQAALRNIARWSIPALGMLILVDPSRRYPPDLAARTMVVGLASEADED
;
A
#
# COMPACT_ATOMS: atom_id res chain seq x y z
N MET A 1 40.52 -18.00 -12.80
CA MET A 1 39.53 -17.07 -13.41
C MET A 1 39.92 -15.63 -13.09
N PRO A 2 40.18 -14.76 -14.08
CA PRO A 2 40.60 -13.39 -13.81
C PRO A 2 39.46 -12.59 -13.16
N VAL A 3 39.75 -11.73 -12.17
CA VAL A 3 38.79 -10.90 -11.42
C VAL A 3 37.79 -10.16 -12.32
N ARG A 4 38.21 -9.78 -13.53
CA ARG A 4 37.35 -9.18 -14.57
C ARG A 4 36.16 -10.05 -14.97
N SER A 5 36.35 -11.37 -15.07
CA SER A 5 35.28 -12.31 -15.45
C SER A 5 34.23 -12.46 -14.35
N MET A 6 34.64 -12.51 -13.07
CA MET A 6 33.71 -12.57 -11.94
C MET A 6 32.91 -11.26 -11.77
N LEU A 7 33.56 -10.09 -11.93
CA LEU A 7 32.87 -8.80 -11.96
C LEU A 7 31.88 -8.70 -13.12
N SER A 8 32.21 -9.26 -14.29
CA SER A 8 31.28 -9.28 -15.43
C SER A 8 30.06 -10.16 -15.21
N VAL A 9 30.22 -11.30 -14.52
CA VAL A 9 29.11 -12.20 -14.18
C VAL A 9 28.23 -11.57 -13.11
N LEU A 10 28.82 -10.98 -12.07
CA LEU A 10 28.08 -10.26 -11.04
C LEU A 10 27.33 -9.06 -11.64
N ALA A 11 27.99 -8.28 -12.50
CA ALA A 11 27.35 -7.16 -13.21
C ALA A 11 26.21 -7.63 -14.12
N ARG A 12 26.34 -8.79 -14.79
CA ARG A 12 25.26 -9.38 -15.59
C ARG A 12 24.12 -9.92 -14.75
N VAL A 13 24.38 -10.51 -13.59
CA VAL A 13 23.33 -10.98 -12.67
C VAL A 13 22.61 -9.80 -12.02
N VAL A 14 23.33 -8.77 -11.59
CA VAL A 14 22.74 -7.51 -11.10
C VAL A 14 21.97 -6.83 -12.23
N ALA A 15 22.51 -6.74 -13.43
CA ALA A 15 21.81 -6.19 -14.59
C ALA A 15 20.60 -7.04 -14.99
N ALA A 16 20.64 -8.37 -14.88
CA ALA A 16 19.50 -9.24 -15.16
C ALA A 16 18.41 -9.15 -14.08
N LEU A 17 18.77 -9.01 -12.80
CA LEU A 17 17.84 -8.74 -11.71
C LEU A 17 17.24 -7.34 -11.84
N MET A 18 18.06 -6.34 -12.18
CA MET A 18 17.63 -4.98 -12.49
C MET A 18 16.76 -4.94 -13.75
N ALA A 19 17.08 -5.71 -14.80
CA ALA A 19 16.31 -5.82 -16.04
C ALA A 19 15.00 -6.59 -15.85
N ALA A 20 14.98 -7.62 -15.01
CA ALA A 20 13.74 -8.28 -14.60
C ALA A 20 12.84 -7.34 -13.77
N SER A 21 13.41 -6.37 -13.05
CA SER A 21 12.66 -5.30 -12.39
C SER A 21 12.37 -4.06 -13.26
N SER A 22 13.11 -3.86 -14.36
CA SER A 22 13.00 -2.67 -15.25
C SER A 22 12.44 -2.97 -16.65
N SER A 23 12.06 -4.22 -16.91
CA SER A 23 11.35 -4.66 -18.14
C SER A 23 9.90 -4.14 -18.24
N TYR A 24 9.49 -3.23 -17.36
CA TYR A 24 8.38 -2.30 -17.59
C TYR A 24 8.96 -0.90 -17.71
N GLY A 25 9.58 -0.63 -18.86
CA GLY A 25 10.11 0.69 -19.20
C GLY A 25 8.98 1.71 -19.22
N GLN A 26 9.12 2.74 -18.40
CA GLN A 26 8.39 3.99 -18.47
C GLN A 26 8.70 4.65 -19.82
N THR A 27 7.78 4.50 -20.77
CA THR A 27 7.73 5.38 -21.94
C THR A 27 7.13 6.70 -21.48
N ASP A 28 7.98 7.73 -21.32
CA ASP A 28 7.58 9.13 -21.24
C ASP A 28 7.01 9.60 -22.61
N THR A 29 5.90 8.98 -23.01
CA THR A 29 5.00 9.52 -24.02
C THR A 29 3.91 10.26 -23.26
N PRO A 30 3.60 11.54 -23.57
CA PRO A 30 2.43 12.19 -23.03
C PRO A 30 1.21 11.40 -23.49
N ALA A 31 0.63 10.63 -22.57
CA ALA A 31 -0.55 9.80 -22.79
C ALA A 31 -1.80 10.71 -22.84
N GLU A 32 -1.88 11.55 -23.87
CA GLU A 32 -3.03 12.42 -24.14
C GLU A 32 -3.79 12.01 -25.41
N ALA A 33 -3.56 10.79 -25.91
CA ALA A 33 -4.31 10.25 -27.04
C ALA A 33 -4.95 8.88 -26.73
N VAL A 34 -6.27 8.92 -26.56
CA VAL A 34 -7.25 7.84 -26.83
C VAL A 34 -7.40 6.71 -25.78
N ILE A 35 -8.28 6.92 -24.80
CA ILE A 35 -9.58 6.21 -24.70
C ILE A 35 -10.63 7.24 -24.26
N ALA A 36 -11.34 7.83 -25.22
CA ALA A 36 -12.56 8.56 -24.92
C ALA A 36 -13.61 7.57 -24.40
N GLY A 37 -13.89 7.57 -23.09
CA GLY A 37 -15.18 7.08 -22.59
C GLY A 37 -15.23 6.41 -21.23
N SER A 38 -14.17 5.73 -20.74
CA SER A 38 -14.23 5.11 -19.41
C SER A 38 -13.56 6.00 -18.37
N ARG A 39 -14.37 6.73 -17.61
CA ARG A 39 -13.87 7.53 -16.49
C ARG A 39 -13.37 6.56 -15.42
N ILE A 40 -12.07 6.63 -15.13
CA ILE A 40 -11.45 5.92 -14.03
C ILE A 40 -11.86 6.66 -12.76
N THR A 41 -12.61 5.99 -11.87
CA THR A 41 -13.22 6.64 -10.70
C THR A 41 -12.67 6.05 -9.43
N HIS A 42 -12.37 6.94 -8.49
CA HIS A 42 -11.79 6.62 -7.20
C HIS A 42 -12.83 6.87 -6.12
N GLY A 43 -12.96 5.95 -5.18
CA GLY A 43 -13.71 6.18 -3.95
C GLY A 43 -12.81 6.79 -2.89
N TRP A 44 -13.35 7.70 -2.09
CA TRP A 44 -12.63 8.33 -0.98
C TRP A 44 -13.50 8.36 0.26
N VAL A 45 -12.95 7.96 1.39
CA VAL A 45 -13.62 8.07 2.70
C VAL A 45 -12.67 8.58 3.77
N THR A 46 -13.22 9.25 4.77
CA THR A 46 -12.47 9.77 5.91
C THR A 46 -12.89 9.08 7.21
N ILE A 47 -11.91 8.73 8.02
CA ILE A 47 -12.11 8.18 9.35
C ILE A 47 -11.38 9.04 10.36
N ARG A 48 -12.07 9.42 11.44
CA ARG A 48 -11.43 10.13 12.55
C ARG A 48 -10.54 9.15 13.31
N ASP A 49 -9.28 9.55 13.51
CA ASP A 49 -8.42 8.90 14.47
C ASP A 49 -8.69 9.51 15.85
N ASP A 50 -9.24 8.69 16.75
CA ASP A 50 -9.64 9.15 18.08
C ASP A 50 -8.42 9.52 18.95
N ARG A 51 -7.22 9.01 18.63
CA ARG A 51 -6.00 9.30 19.38
C ARG A 51 -5.49 10.70 19.10
N ASP A 52 -5.28 10.99 17.83
CA ASP A 52 -4.58 12.21 17.41
C ASP A 52 -5.54 13.31 16.95
N GLN A 53 -6.85 13.04 16.98
CA GLN A 53 -7.89 13.92 16.41
C GLN A 53 -7.65 14.24 14.92
N SER A 54 -6.80 13.45 14.27
CA SER A 54 -6.47 13.55 12.87
C SER A 54 -7.52 12.83 12.02
N THR A 55 -7.54 13.14 10.73
CA THR A 55 -8.36 12.41 9.76
C THR A 55 -7.48 11.48 8.95
N LEU A 56 -7.77 10.18 9.02
CA LEU A 56 -7.27 9.17 8.12
C LEU A 56 -8.06 9.25 6.82
N LEU A 57 -7.35 9.41 5.71
CA LEU A 57 -7.93 9.37 4.38
C LEU A 57 -7.74 7.96 3.81
N LEU A 58 -8.83 7.34 3.41
CA LEU A 58 -8.81 6.04 2.76
C LEU A 58 -9.23 6.18 1.31
N HIS A 59 -8.44 5.56 0.45
CA HIS A 59 -8.57 5.58 -0.99
C HIS A 59 -9.02 4.19 -1.47
N LEU A 60 -10.12 4.16 -2.20
CA LEU A 60 -10.65 2.99 -2.86
C LEU A 60 -10.29 3.07 -4.34
N PRO A 61 -9.24 2.35 -4.78
CA PRO A 61 -8.80 2.43 -6.14
C PRO A 61 -9.86 1.90 -7.12
N PRO A 62 -9.87 2.39 -8.37
CA PRO A 62 -10.78 1.95 -9.42
C PRO A 62 -10.79 0.42 -9.53
N ARG A 63 -12.00 -0.17 -9.58
CA ARG A 63 -12.16 -1.59 -9.91
C ARG A 63 -12.15 -1.71 -11.41
N ALA A 64 -11.29 -2.55 -11.98
CA ALA A 64 -11.33 -2.81 -13.42
C ALA A 64 -12.14 -4.06 -13.71
N LYS A 65 -12.88 -4.01 -14.82
CA LYS A 65 -13.34 -5.21 -15.53
C LYS A 65 -12.41 -5.58 -16.70
N THR A 66 -11.37 -4.78 -16.96
CA THR A 66 -10.47 -4.90 -18.12
C THR A 66 -9.06 -5.34 -17.72
N ALA A 67 -8.35 -5.95 -18.67
CA ALA A 67 -7.10 -6.70 -18.48
C ALA A 67 -5.87 -5.89 -18.01
N THR A 68 -5.98 -4.58 -17.78
CA THR A 68 -4.81 -3.67 -17.67
C THR A 68 -4.69 -2.91 -16.34
N GLY A 69 -5.28 -3.39 -15.24
CA GLY A 69 -4.77 -3.03 -13.89
C GLY A 69 -5.68 -2.24 -12.95
N GLY A 70 -6.96 -2.61 -12.83
CA GLY A 70 -7.76 -2.19 -11.68
C GLY A 70 -7.53 -3.09 -10.46
N SER A 71 -7.91 -2.60 -9.29
CA SER A 71 -7.78 -3.35 -8.05
C SER A 71 -8.93 -4.33 -7.84
N GLU A 72 -8.67 -5.41 -7.11
CA GLU A 72 -9.69 -6.36 -6.69
C GLU A 72 -10.74 -5.68 -5.79
N TRP A 73 -11.95 -6.24 -5.77
CA TRP A 73 -12.98 -5.85 -4.81
C TRP A 73 -12.45 -5.99 -3.38
N GLY A 74 -12.89 -5.10 -2.49
CA GLY A 74 -12.41 -5.02 -1.12
C GLY A 74 -11.08 -4.27 -0.95
N THR A 75 -10.40 -3.89 -2.05
CA THR A 75 -9.12 -3.18 -1.94
C THR A 75 -9.31 -1.77 -1.40
N VAL A 76 -8.63 -1.46 -0.29
CA VAL A 76 -8.58 -0.13 0.33
C VAL A 76 -7.13 0.22 0.63
N ARG A 77 -6.74 1.45 0.29
CA ARG A 77 -5.41 2.00 0.54
C ARG A 77 -5.51 3.12 1.57
N ILE A 78 -4.49 3.25 2.42
CA ILE A 78 -4.35 4.41 3.31
C ILE A 78 -3.60 5.49 2.53
N ALA A 79 -4.24 6.64 2.36
CA ALA A 79 -3.64 7.83 1.78
C ALA A 79 -3.05 8.72 2.91
N PRO A 80 -2.22 9.73 2.57
CA PRO A 80 -1.73 10.70 3.54
C PRO A 80 -2.86 11.29 4.40
N SER A 81 -2.68 11.24 5.72
CA SER A 81 -3.63 11.79 6.68
C SER A 81 -3.51 13.31 6.79
N VAL A 82 -4.55 13.94 7.33
CA VAL A 82 -4.56 15.38 7.66
C VAL A 82 -4.73 15.56 9.16
N ALA A 83 -4.03 16.52 9.74
CA ALA A 83 -3.97 16.70 11.19
C ALA A 83 -5.30 17.15 11.82
N HIS A 84 -6.23 17.69 11.04
CA HIS A 84 -7.50 18.22 11.54
C HIS A 84 -8.70 17.36 11.11
N PRO A 85 -9.81 17.39 11.88
CA PRO A 85 -11.06 16.75 11.48
C PRO A 85 -11.58 17.29 10.14
N THR A 86 -12.03 16.38 9.27
CA THR A 86 -12.70 16.73 8.01
C THR A 86 -14.20 16.89 8.25
N GLU A 87 -14.76 18.04 7.84
CA GLU A 87 -16.19 18.36 7.92
C GLU A 87 -16.94 17.87 6.67
N ALA A 88 -16.34 18.03 5.48
CA ALA A 88 -16.88 17.52 4.23
C ALA A 88 -15.79 17.04 3.26
N LEU A 89 -16.18 16.15 2.35
CA LEU A 89 -15.32 15.61 1.31
C LEU A 89 -15.98 15.85 -0.05
N ALA A 90 -15.18 16.29 -1.01
CA ALA A 90 -15.54 16.37 -2.42
C ALA A 90 -14.51 15.57 -3.22
N ALA A 91 -14.93 14.78 -4.19
CA ALA A 91 -14.00 14.04 -5.05
C ALA A 91 -14.47 14.01 -6.49
N TYR A 92 -13.52 14.04 -7.42
CA TYR A 92 -13.78 13.88 -8.84
C TYR A 92 -12.56 13.24 -9.52
N GLY A 93 -12.78 12.16 -10.28
CA GLY A 93 -11.71 11.39 -10.89
C GLY A 93 -10.76 10.84 -9.82
N SER A 94 -9.47 11.16 -9.93
CA SER A 94 -8.44 10.78 -8.96
C SER A 94 -8.13 11.85 -7.91
N ARG A 95 -8.86 12.97 -7.91
CA ARG A 95 -8.64 14.10 -7.00
C ARG A 95 -9.70 14.14 -5.91
N VAL A 96 -9.26 14.47 -4.70
CA VAL A 96 -10.12 14.67 -3.53
C VAL A 96 -9.79 16.02 -2.89
N TRP A 97 -10.82 16.69 -2.39
CA TRP A 97 -10.76 17.90 -1.60
C TRP A 97 -11.37 17.63 -0.23
N LEU A 98 -10.63 18.01 0.80
CA LEU A 98 -11.02 17.87 2.20
C LEU A 98 -11.31 19.27 2.73
N VAL A 99 -12.56 19.51 3.12
CA VAL A 99 -12.94 20.72 3.85
C VAL A 99 -12.79 20.42 5.33
N LEU A 100 -11.79 21.03 5.95
CA LEU A 100 -11.47 20.80 7.36
C LEU A 100 -12.41 21.61 8.26
N GLN A 101 -12.61 21.14 9.49
CA GLN A 101 -13.41 21.82 10.49
C GLN A 101 -12.94 23.26 10.69
N ALA A 102 -13.89 24.18 10.88
CA ALA A 102 -13.60 25.59 11.10
C ALA A 102 -12.65 25.78 12.31
N GLU A 103 -11.62 26.58 12.12
CA GLU A 103 -10.65 26.97 13.14
C GLU A 103 -10.52 28.49 13.21
N ARG A 104 -10.09 28.99 14.37
CA ARG A 104 -9.85 30.41 14.56
C ARG A 104 -8.53 30.81 13.89
N SER A 105 -8.57 31.84 13.07
CA SER A 105 -7.41 32.46 12.41
C SER A 105 -7.45 33.97 12.65
N GLY A 106 -6.85 34.42 13.76
CA GLY A 106 -6.98 35.80 14.22
C GLY A 106 -8.36 36.07 14.84
N GLU A 107 -9.07 37.06 14.32
CA GLU A 107 -10.46 37.37 14.72
C GLU A 107 -11.49 36.55 13.94
N ASP A 108 -11.10 36.04 12.76
CA ASP A 108 -11.98 35.27 11.89
C ASP A 108 -11.95 33.78 12.20
N HIS A 109 -13.00 33.09 11.75
CA HIS A 109 -12.98 31.63 11.64
C HIS A 109 -12.85 31.28 10.17
N ILE A 110 -11.97 30.33 9.86
CA ILE A 110 -11.76 29.83 8.49
C ILE A 110 -11.85 28.31 8.47
N ARG A 111 -12.28 27.76 7.34
CA ARG A 111 -12.14 26.34 7.02
C ARG A 111 -11.02 26.20 6.02
N ARG A 112 -9.96 25.51 6.41
CA ARG A 112 -8.90 25.14 5.46
C ARG A 112 -9.44 24.11 4.49
N VAL A 113 -9.08 24.27 3.22
CA VAL A 113 -9.40 23.31 2.17
C VAL A 113 -8.08 22.78 1.64
N VAL A 114 -7.94 21.46 1.63
CA VAL A 114 -6.73 20.81 1.10
C VAL A 114 -7.09 19.80 0.04
N THR A 115 -6.21 19.60 -0.94
CA THR A 115 -6.42 18.64 -2.02
C THR A 115 -5.29 17.63 -2.12
N LEU A 116 -5.67 16.43 -2.55
CA LEU A 116 -4.79 15.32 -2.84
C LEU A 116 -5.20 14.72 -4.18
N SER A 117 -4.23 14.20 -4.92
CA SER A 117 -4.48 13.39 -6.11
C SER A 117 -3.83 12.02 -5.97
N ALA A 118 -4.48 10.99 -6.52
CA ALA A 118 -3.92 9.68 -6.71
C ALA A 118 -3.44 9.54 -8.16
N SER A 119 -2.27 8.94 -8.34
CA SER A 119 -1.69 8.61 -9.63
C SER A 119 -1.34 7.12 -9.65
N PRO A 120 -1.55 6.40 -10.77
CA PRO A 120 -1.17 5.00 -10.85
C PRO A 120 0.36 4.87 -10.76
N SER A 121 0.82 3.86 -10.04
CA SER A 121 2.23 3.52 -9.89
C SER A 121 2.54 2.15 -10.49
N LEU A 122 3.82 1.80 -10.57
CA LEU A 122 4.27 0.50 -11.06
C LEU A 122 3.71 -0.63 -10.17
N GLY A 123 3.31 -1.73 -10.81
CA GLY A 123 2.80 -2.91 -10.10
C GLY A 123 1.36 -2.79 -9.57
N GLY A 124 0.57 -1.82 -10.05
CA GLY A 124 -0.81 -1.62 -9.61
C GLY A 124 -0.94 -0.95 -8.24
N ALA A 125 0.16 -0.37 -7.74
CA ALA A 125 0.15 0.55 -6.62
C ALA A 125 -0.42 1.92 -7.08
N TRP A 126 -0.74 2.76 -6.09
CA TRP A 126 -1.20 4.12 -6.32
C TRP A 126 -0.31 5.05 -5.53
N ASP A 127 0.33 5.98 -6.23
CA ASP A 127 1.17 7.01 -5.65
C ASP A 127 0.36 8.25 -5.35
N TYR A 128 0.69 8.85 -4.22
CA TYR A 128 0.26 10.18 -3.84
C TYR A 128 1.49 11.06 -3.94
N PRO A 129 1.46 12.17 -4.71
CA PRO A 129 2.62 13.03 -4.88
C PRO A 129 3.29 13.32 -3.53
N PRO A 130 4.61 13.06 -3.40
CA PRO A 130 5.28 13.21 -2.12
C PRO A 130 5.21 14.67 -1.66
N GLY A 131 4.76 14.90 -0.43
CA GLY A 131 4.68 16.23 0.14
C GLY A 131 3.42 16.46 0.98
N ARG A 132 3.22 17.72 1.36
CA ARG A 132 2.01 18.17 2.05
C ARG A 132 0.87 18.24 1.02
N PRO A 133 -0.37 17.87 1.39
CA PRO A 133 -1.55 18.17 0.59
C PRO A 133 -1.54 19.64 0.13
N GLU A 134 -1.89 19.87 -1.13
CA GLU A 134 -1.95 21.21 -1.69
C GLU A 134 -3.03 22.01 -0.96
N VAL A 135 -2.70 23.22 -0.55
CA VAL A 135 -3.62 24.09 0.19
C VAL A 135 -4.40 24.94 -0.80
N CYS A 136 -5.72 24.78 -0.78
CA CYS A 136 -6.65 25.60 -1.57
C CYS A 136 -7.04 26.86 -0.78
N PRO A 137 -7.60 27.89 -1.45
CA PRO A 137 -8.22 29.03 -0.79
C PRO A 137 -9.20 28.58 0.32
N PRO A 138 -9.13 29.16 1.52
CA PRO A 138 -9.98 28.76 2.63
C PRO A 138 -11.43 29.21 2.42
N LEU A 139 -12.37 28.51 3.05
CA LEU A 139 -13.78 28.92 3.14
C LEU A 139 -14.03 29.69 4.43
N PRO A 140 -15.06 30.55 4.50
CA PRO A 140 -15.48 31.18 5.74
C PRO A 140 -15.88 30.13 6.79
N GLY A 141 -15.43 30.28 8.03
CA GLY A 141 -15.69 29.36 9.14
C GLY A 141 -16.95 29.68 9.94
N GLN A 142 -17.50 30.89 9.83
CA GLN A 142 -18.68 31.34 10.59
C GLN A 142 -20.01 30.88 9.98
N VAL A 143 -20.02 30.54 8.69
CA VAL A 143 -21.18 29.98 8.00
C VAL A 143 -21.26 28.46 8.21
N GLU A 144 -22.42 27.87 8.01
CA GLU A 144 -22.60 26.42 8.04
C GLU A 144 -22.27 25.81 6.67
N LEU A 145 -21.45 24.77 6.64
CA LEU A 145 -21.19 23.98 5.45
C LEU A 145 -22.27 22.89 5.31
N VAL A 146 -23.18 23.07 4.37
CA VAL A 146 -24.32 22.15 4.19
C VAL A 146 -23.93 20.93 3.35
N GLY A 147 -23.05 21.11 2.37
CA GLY A 147 -22.56 20.02 1.55
C GLY A 147 -21.39 20.43 0.66
N ALA A 148 -20.63 19.42 0.21
CA ALA A 148 -19.55 19.57 -0.75
C ALA A 148 -19.64 18.46 -1.80
N ALA A 149 -19.27 18.79 -3.04
CA ALA A 149 -19.31 17.88 -4.17
C ALA A 149 -18.13 18.14 -5.10
N GLY A 150 -17.47 17.09 -5.59
CA GLY A 150 -16.43 17.24 -6.61
C GLY A 150 -17.03 17.27 -8.01
N THR A 151 -16.47 18.09 -8.88
CA THR A 151 -16.87 18.19 -10.28
C THR A 151 -15.63 18.23 -11.18
N SER A 152 -15.82 18.15 -12.49
CA SER A 152 -14.72 18.27 -13.46
C SER A 152 -14.03 19.64 -13.43
N ARG A 153 -14.69 20.67 -12.90
CA ARG A 153 -14.11 22.03 -12.79
C ARG A 153 -13.50 22.32 -11.42
N GLY A 154 -13.76 21.49 -10.41
CA GLY A 154 -13.33 21.70 -9.03
C GLY A 154 -14.40 21.33 -8.01
N PRO A 155 -14.12 21.51 -6.71
CA PRO A 155 -15.08 21.30 -5.65
C PRO A 155 -16.12 22.43 -5.64
N VAL A 156 -17.38 22.04 -5.43
CA VAL A 156 -18.52 22.93 -5.22
C VAL A 156 -18.99 22.75 -3.79
N VAL A 157 -19.29 23.85 -3.09
CA VAL A 157 -19.83 23.84 -1.73
C VAL A 157 -21.12 24.62 -1.63
N LEU A 158 -22.03 24.16 -0.78
CA LEU A 158 -23.23 24.88 -0.40
C LEU A 158 -23.08 25.35 1.04
N LEU A 159 -23.18 26.67 1.24
CA LEU A 159 -23.04 27.34 2.52
C LEU A 159 -24.37 27.95 2.95
N ARG A 160 -24.62 27.99 4.27
CA ARG A 160 -25.76 28.65 4.88
C ARG A 160 -25.32 29.65 5.96
N SER A 161 -25.75 30.90 5.85
CA SER A 161 -25.60 31.89 6.92
C SER A 161 -26.49 31.54 8.11
N ARG A 162 -25.94 31.60 9.33
CA ARG A 162 -26.71 31.41 10.58
C ARG A 162 -27.41 32.67 11.05
N GLU A 163 -26.89 33.83 10.66
CA GLU A 163 -27.49 35.11 10.99
C GLU A 163 -28.55 35.45 9.95
N SER A 164 -29.81 35.51 10.40
CA SER A 164 -30.85 36.24 9.68
C SER A 164 -30.43 37.71 9.70
N ALA A 165 -29.92 38.22 8.58
CA ALA A 165 -29.50 39.62 8.48
C ALA A 165 -30.64 40.53 9.01
N PRO A 166 -30.43 41.30 10.09
CA PRO A 166 -31.49 42.11 10.70
C PRO A 166 -32.05 43.20 9.77
N ASP A 167 -31.32 43.55 8.70
CA ASP A 167 -31.65 44.60 7.73
C ASP A 167 -31.98 44.04 6.33
N ALA A 168 -32.82 43.00 6.26
CA ALA A 168 -33.33 42.42 5.00
C ALA A 168 -34.36 43.32 4.27
N SER A 169 -34.20 44.65 4.35
CA SER A 169 -35.08 45.61 3.65
C SER A 169 -34.78 45.74 2.15
N ASN A 170 -33.63 45.23 1.70
CA ASN A 170 -33.34 45.03 0.28
C ASN A 170 -33.55 43.57 -0.08
N ALA A 171 -34.58 43.33 -0.89
CA ALA A 171 -35.04 42.02 -1.31
C ALA A 171 -33.93 41.17 -1.97
N ILE A 172 -34.03 39.86 -1.77
CA ILE A 172 -33.30 38.76 -2.43
C ILE A 172 -31.90 38.40 -1.89
N ASP A 173 -31.57 38.70 -0.64
CA ASP A 173 -30.43 38.01 0.01
C ASP A 173 -30.90 36.70 0.67
N THR A 174 -30.86 35.60 -0.09
CA THR A 174 -31.08 34.28 0.49
C THR A 174 -29.93 33.93 1.43
N PRO A 175 -30.15 33.22 2.55
CA PRO A 175 -29.06 32.81 3.46
C PRO A 175 -28.13 31.76 2.83
N TRP A 176 -28.41 31.32 1.61
CA TRP A 176 -27.73 30.25 0.91
C TRP A 176 -26.71 30.81 -0.08
N ARG A 177 -25.54 30.17 -0.17
CA ARG A 177 -24.54 30.48 -1.19
C ARG A 177 -23.98 29.19 -1.77
N LEU A 178 -24.06 29.04 -3.09
CA LEU A 178 -23.36 27.99 -3.81
C LEU A 178 -22.04 28.57 -4.32
N GLN A 179 -20.92 27.92 -4.04
CA GLN A 179 -19.60 28.38 -4.47
C GLN A 179 -18.82 27.26 -5.14
N ILE A 180 -18.03 27.60 -6.16
CA ILE A 180 -17.09 26.70 -6.82
C ILE A 180 -15.67 27.23 -6.64
N LEU A 181 -14.71 26.34 -6.43
CA LEU A 181 -13.30 26.72 -6.45
C LEU A 181 -12.78 26.66 -7.88
N THR A 182 -12.42 27.81 -8.44
CA THR A 182 -11.85 28.01 -9.78
C THR A 182 -10.52 28.74 -9.64
N GLY A 183 -9.47 28.19 -10.26
CA GLY A 183 -8.12 28.78 -10.18
C GLY A 183 -7.68 29.04 -8.73
N SER A 184 -7.56 30.32 -8.37
CA SER A 184 -7.08 30.79 -7.06
C SER A 184 -8.18 31.26 -6.10
N GLY A 185 -9.48 31.08 -6.40
CA GLY A 185 -10.56 31.67 -5.60
C GLY A 185 -11.86 30.88 -5.58
N TRP A 186 -12.70 31.21 -4.61
CA TRP A 186 -14.09 30.75 -4.53
C TRP A 186 -15.01 31.72 -5.25
N GLU A 187 -15.69 31.25 -6.28
CA GLU A 187 -16.65 32.03 -7.06
C GLU A 187 -18.09 31.61 -6.73
N SER A 188 -18.99 32.58 -6.63
CA SER A 188 -20.40 32.33 -6.39
C SER A 188 -21.10 31.81 -7.65
N LEU A 189 -21.92 30.78 -7.49
CA LEU A 189 -22.77 30.21 -8.51
C LEU A 189 -24.24 30.57 -8.25
N GLN A 190 -25.02 30.70 -9.32
CA GLN A 190 -26.46 30.95 -9.23
C GLN A 190 -27.17 29.72 -8.62
N LEU A 191 -28.00 29.96 -7.61
CA LEU A 191 -28.87 28.94 -7.03
C LEU A 191 -30.13 28.70 -7.87
N PRO A 192 -30.74 27.50 -7.81
CA PRO A 192 -31.93 27.19 -8.61
C PRO A 192 -33.20 27.88 -8.13
N TRP A 193 -33.26 28.30 -6.85
CA TRP A 193 -34.42 29.00 -6.32
C TRP A 193 -34.30 30.52 -6.52
N SER A 194 -35.37 31.10 -7.05
CA SER A 194 -35.60 32.54 -7.22
C SER A 194 -36.84 32.96 -6.43
N ALA A 195 -37.33 34.19 -6.63
CA ALA A 195 -38.58 34.64 -6.03
C ALA A 195 -39.79 33.76 -6.41
N ASP A 196 -39.73 33.05 -7.53
CA ASP A 196 -40.84 32.24 -8.08
C ASP A 196 -40.71 30.74 -7.79
N GLU A 197 -39.57 30.29 -7.26
CA GLU A 197 -39.30 28.87 -6.96
C GLU A 197 -39.19 28.66 -5.44
N PRO A 198 -39.57 27.47 -4.93
CA PRO A 198 -39.60 27.24 -3.50
C PRO A 198 -38.19 27.27 -2.91
N ILE A 199 -37.95 28.27 -2.05
CA ILE A 199 -36.75 28.35 -1.23
C ILE A 199 -36.80 27.22 -0.19
N PRO A 200 -35.71 26.47 0.02
CA PRO A 200 -35.65 25.44 1.05
C PRO A 200 -36.06 25.98 2.41
N GLN A 201 -36.96 25.28 3.09
CA GLN A 201 -37.49 25.67 4.38
C GLN A 201 -36.65 25.10 5.53
N THR A 202 -36.79 25.70 6.72
CA THR A 202 -36.20 25.13 7.94
C THR A 202 -36.74 23.72 8.18
N GLY A 203 -35.84 22.74 8.26
CA GLY A 203 -36.17 21.33 8.44
C GLY A 203 -36.00 20.50 7.17
N ASP A 204 -35.90 21.12 5.99
CA ASP A 204 -35.60 20.42 4.75
C ASP A 204 -34.18 19.87 4.77
N VAL A 205 -34.01 18.66 4.22
CA VAL A 205 -32.69 18.03 4.07
C VAL A 205 -32.17 18.30 2.67
N ILE A 206 -31.08 19.06 2.57
CA ILE A 206 -30.46 19.44 1.30
C ILE A 206 -29.16 18.67 1.10
N ARG A 207 -28.94 18.17 -0.13
CA ARG A 207 -27.71 17.49 -0.54
C ARG A 207 -27.18 18.06 -1.84
N VAL A 208 -25.87 18.29 -1.90
CA VAL A 208 -25.17 18.67 -3.12
C VAL A 208 -24.60 17.39 -3.75
N VAL A 209 -24.81 17.20 -5.04
CA VAL A 209 -24.41 15.99 -5.77
C VAL A 209 -23.47 16.36 -6.89
N GLY A 210 -22.23 15.91 -6.80
CA GLY A 210 -21.25 16.05 -7.87
C GLY A 210 -21.64 15.13 -9.02
N MET A 211 -21.63 15.66 -10.24
CA MET A 211 -21.95 14.88 -11.42
C MET A 211 -20.91 15.03 -12.51
N ALA A 212 -20.97 14.10 -13.45
CA ALA A 212 -20.25 14.11 -14.70
C ALA A 212 -20.47 15.39 -15.53
N GLY A 213 -19.71 16.45 -15.28
CA GLY A 213 -19.86 17.73 -16.00
C GLY A 213 -21.10 18.53 -15.60
N ALA A 214 -21.69 18.21 -14.45
CA ALA A 214 -22.86 18.89 -13.92
C ALA A 214 -22.80 18.95 -12.39
N ILE A 215 -23.69 19.73 -11.80
CA ILE A 215 -23.93 19.78 -10.36
C ILE A 215 -25.42 19.55 -10.11
N GLY A 216 -25.72 18.84 -9.04
CA GLY A 216 -27.08 18.59 -8.57
C GLY A 216 -27.31 19.17 -7.18
N ILE A 217 -28.52 19.65 -6.92
CA ILE A 217 -29.02 19.95 -5.57
C ILE A 217 -30.31 19.17 -5.36
N MET A 218 -30.31 18.31 -4.35
CA MET A 218 -31.46 17.52 -3.94
C MET A 218 -32.05 18.09 -2.65
N ILE A 219 -33.35 18.32 -2.64
CA ILE A 219 -34.10 18.84 -1.49
C ILE A 219 -35.15 17.80 -1.12
N HIS A 220 -35.07 17.32 0.12
CA HIS A 220 -36.08 16.48 0.76
C HIS A 220 -36.92 17.35 1.69
N PRO A 221 -38.14 17.72 1.29
CA PRO A 221 -39.03 18.50 2.12
C PRO A 221 -39.36 17.75 3.41
N GLN A 222 -39.37 18.44 4.56
CA GLN A 222 -39.75 17.80 5.83
C GLN A 222 -41.17 17.21 5.79
N LYS A 223 -42.08 17.89 5.07
CA LYS A 223 -43.47 17.49 4.86
C LYS A 223 -43.68 17.22 3.37
N GLY A 224 -43.37 16.02 2.92
CA GLY A 224 -43.60 15.65 1.51
C GLY A 224 -43.33 14.19 1.21
N GLY A 225 -44.19 13.59 0.38
CA GLY A 225 -43.96 12.27 -0.23
C GLY A 225 -43.10 12.35 -1.51
N HIS A 226 -42.38 13.45 -1.73
CA HIS A 226 -41.58 13.66 -2.93
C HIS A 226 -40.26 14.39 -2.64
N VAL A 227 -39.30 14.25 -3.54
CA VAL A 227 -37.98 14.88 -3.53
C VAL A 227 -37.85 15.77 -4.74
N LEU A 228 -37.33 16.98 -4.54
CA LEU A 228 -36.99 17.89 -5.63
C LEU A 228 -35.51 17.75 -5.97
N PHE A 229 -35.20 17.63 -7.24
CA PHE A 229 -33.83 17.57 -7.74
C PHE A 229 -33.62 18.60 -8.83
N TRP A 230 -32.65 19.47 -8.60
CA TRP A 230 -32.20 20.49 -9.52
C TRP A 230 -30.86 20.08 -10.10
N ARG A 231 -30.73 20.12 -11.42
CA ARG A 231 -29.48 19.81 -12.13
C ARG A 231 -29.09 20.97 -13.02
N ALA A 232 -27.84 21.40 -12.97
CA ALA A 232 -27.28 22.35 -13.92
C ALA A 232 -25.98 21.79 -14.54
N PRO A 233 -25.81 21.85 -15.87
CA PRO A 233 -24.53 21.54 -16.51
C PRO A 233 -23.50 22.61 -16.12
N LEU A 234 -22.25 22.21 -15.88
CA LEU A 234 -21.16 23.14 -15.53
C LEU A 234 -20.37 23.63 -16.75
N GLY A 235 -20.76 23.18 -17.95
CA GLY A 235 -20.10 23.47 -19.23
C GLY A 235 -18.67 22.91 -19.30
N SER A 236 -18.25 22.50 -20.49
CA SER A 236 -16.85 22.13 -20.76
C SER A 236 -16.05 23.24 -21.46
N ALA A 237 -16.70 24.35 -21.85
CA ALA A 237 -16.22 25.23 -22.92
C ALA A 237 -15.93 26.69 -22.52
N GLY A 238 -16.10 27.07 -21.25
CA GLY A 238 -15.63 28.37 -20.76
C GLY A 238 -14.17 28.30 -20.35
N GLY A 239 -13.39 29.36 -20.60
CA GLY A 239 -12.03 29.48 -20.05
C GLY A 239 -12.03 29.24 -18.54
N ALA A 240 -10.93 28.72 -18.00
CA ALA A 240 -10.82 28.30 -16.60
C ALA A 240 -11.25 29.37 -15.58
N ASP A 241 -11.19 30.65 -15.97
CA ASP A 241 -11.34 31.82 -15.12
C ASP A 241 -12.73 32.49 -15.15
N GLN A 242 -13.72 31.95 -15.87
CA GLN A 242 -15.10 32.49 -15.83
C GLN A 242 -16.07 31.52 -15.16
N PRO A 243 -16.92 32.01 -14.24
CA PRO A 243 -17.93 31.19 -13.58
C PRO A 243 -18.93 30.67 -14.64
N PRO A 244 -19.31 29.38 -14.58
CA PRO A 244 -20.32 28.85 -15.48
C PRO A 244 -21.69 29.49 -15.20
N GLU A 245 -22.36 29.92 -16.27
CA GLU A 245 -23.79 30.23 -16.20
C GLU A 245 -24.58 28.93 -16.02
N LEU A 246 -25.42 28.87 -14.99
CA LEU A 246 -26.13 27.64 -14.61
C LEU A 246 -27.59 27.69 -15.08
N LEU A 247 -27.92 26.85 -16.06
CA LEU A 247 -29.29 26.61 -16.48
C LEU A 247 -29.85 25.40 -15.73
N TRP A 248 -30.62 25.67 -14.68
CA TRP A 248 -31.17 24.65 -13.81
C TRP A 248 -32.39 23.95 -14.42
N THR A 249 -32.38 22.62 -14.39
CA THR A 249 -33.52 21.78 -14.74
C THR A 249 -34.05 21.10 -13.49
N ARG A 250 -35.36 21.18 -13.27
CA ARG A 250 -36.05 20.57 -12.14
C ARG A 250 -36.57 19.17 -12.48
N SER A 251 -36.48 18.26 -11.53
CA SER A 251 -37.09 16.94 -11.55
C SER A 251 -37.70 16.62 -10.18
N THR A 252 -38.73 15.79 -10.16
CA THR A 252 -39.40 15.37 -8.92
C THR A 252 -39.40 13.84 -8.84
N PHE A 253 -39.09 13.30 -7.66
CA PHE A 253 -39.14 11.86 -7.39
C PHE A 253 -40.17 11.55 -6.31
N SER A 254 -41.10 10.65 -6.55
CA SER A 254 -42.02 10.13 -5.52
C SER A 254 -41.28 9.19 -4.56
N LEU A 255 -41.60 9.28 -3.27
CA LEU A 255 -41.09 8.41 -2.20
C LEU A 255 -42.15 7.44 -1.65
N GLU A 256 -43.31 7.31 -2.30
CA GLU A 256 -44.43 6.46 -1.84
C GLU A 256 -44.05 4.98 -1.67
N GLU A 257 -43.04 4.50 -2.41
CA GLU A 257 -42.56 3.11 -2.33
C GLU A 257 -41.48 2.89 -1.26
N LEU A 258 -41.07 3.94 -0.54
CA LEU A 258 -40.05 3.89 0.50
C LEU A 258 -40.67 3.86 1.90
N PRO A 259 -39.93 3.40 2.93
CA PRO A 259 -40.41 3.51 4.30
C PRO A 259 -40.70 4.96 4.69
N ASP A 260 -41.78 5.16 5.45
CA ASP A 260 -42.17 6.48 5.95
C ASP A 260 -40.99 7.22 6.62
N GLY A 261 -40.86 8.50 6.32
CA GLY A 261 -39.78 9.33 6.86
C GLY A 261 -38.39 9.00 6.30
N PHE A 262 -38.30 8.55 5.04
CA PHE A 262 -37.02 8.39 4.36
C PHE A 262 -36.34 9.76 4.11
N PHE A 263 -35.22 9.99 4.80
CA PHE A 263 -34.31 11.10 4.56
C PHE A 263 -32.88 10.55 4.40
N PRO A 264 -32.22 10.78 3.25
CA PRO A 264 -30.87 10.27 3.04
C PRO A 264 -29.84 11.10 3.83
N ASP A 265 -28.88 10.41 4.42
CA ASP A 265 -27.69 11.03 5.01
C ASP A 265 -26.76 11.56 3.91
N ALA A 266 -26.70 10.86 2.78
CA ALA A 266 -25.89 11.27 1.63
C ALA A 266 -26.59 10.89 0.32
N VAL A 267 -26.29 11.64 -0.74
CA VAL A 267 -26.77 11.35 -2.10
C VAL A 267 -25.57 11.41 -3.04
N TYR A 268 -25.44 10.40 -3.88
CA TYR A 268 -24.35 10.27 -4.85
C TYR A 268 -24.92 10.08 -6.25
N GLN A 269 -24.21 10.56 -7.26
CA GLN A 269 -24.36 10.01 -8.60
C GLN A 269 -23.46 8.78 -8.66
N VAL A 270 -23.98 7.63 -9.11
CA VAL A 270 -23.19 6.42 -9.33
C VAL A 270 -23.49 5.89 -10.73
N GLY A 271 -22.46 5.43 -11.44
CA GLY A 271 -22.61 4.99 -12.82
C GLY A 271 -21.47 4.13 -13.32
N ASP A 272 -21.52 3.79 -14.60
CA ASP A 272 -20.43 3.16 -15.37
C ASP A 272 -20.08 3.97 -16.62
N GLY A 273 -20.53 5.24 -16.67
CA GLY A 273 -20.45 6.12 -17.82
C GLY A 273 -21.51 5.86 -18.90
N ARG A 274 -22.20 4.71 -18.89
CA ARG A 274 -23.34 4.42 -19.79
C ARG A 274 -24.67 4.64 -19.10
N SER A 275 -24.73 4.26 -17.83
CA SER A 275 -25.85 4.50 -16.94
C SER A 275 -25.38 5.41 -15.81
N GLU A 276 -26.17 6.43 -15.52
CA GLU A 276 -25.98 7.31 -14.37
C GLU A 276 -27.25 7.26 -13.54
N GLN A 277 -27.11 6.95 -12.25
CA GLN A 277 -28.23 6.87 -11.33
C GLN A 277 -27.90 7.69 -10.08
N LEU A 278 -28.90 8.38 -9.54
CA LEU A 278 -28.80 9.00 -8.23
C LEU A 278 -29.12 7.96 -7.17
N ILE A 279 -28.25 7.86 -6.16
CA ILE A 279 -28.39 6.94 -5.06
C ILE A 279 -28.40 7.72 -3.74
N GLY A 280 -29.49 7.61 -3.01
CA GLY A 280 -29.61 8.09 -1.63
C GLY A 280 -29.24 6.98 -0.67
N VAL A 281 -28.53 7.31 0.40
CA VAL A 281 -28.16 6.35 1.44
C VAL A 281 -28.59 6.86 2.81
N ARG A 282 -29.23 6.00 3.60
CA ARG A 282 -29.73 6.30 4.95
C ARG A 282 -29.19 5.29 5.96
N SER A 283 -28.64 5.80 7.05
CA SER A 283 -28.22 5.03 8.21
C SER A 283 -29.41 4.79 9.12
N LEU A 284 -29.64 3.54 9.52
CA LEU A 284 -30.75 3.22 10.41
C LEU A 284 -30.40 3.51 11.88
N PRO A 285 -31.39 3.82 12.72
CA PRO A 285 -31.20 3.96 14.16
C PRO A 285 -30.77 2.63 14.84
N GLY A 286 -29.49 2.30 14.76
CA GLY A 286 -28.86 1.23 15.54
C GLY A 286 -27.74 0.60 14.74
N GLN A 287 -28.13 -0.26 13.81
CA GLN A 287 -27.27 -0.86 12.81
C GLN A 287 -28.10 -0.96 11.53
N GLY A 288 -27.44 -0.84 10.39
CA GLY A 288 -28.05 -0.98 9.10
C GLY A 288 -27.85 0.24 8.20
N VAL A 289 -27.75 -0.02 6.92
CA VAL A 289 -27.76 1.00 5.86
C VAL A 289 -28.80 0.63 4.82
N GLU A 290 -29.61 1.60 4.42
CA GLU A 290 -30.53 1.49 3.29
C GLU A 290 -30.02 2.29 2.11
N VAL A 291 -30.08 1.68 0.94
CA VAL A 291 -29.64 2.25 -0.33
C VAL A 291 -30.86 2.39 -1.23
N VAL A 292 -31.17 3.61 -1.63
CA VAL A 292 -32.33 3.95 -2.46
C VAL A 292 -31.85 4.52 -3.78
N GLY A 293 -32.38 4.00 -4.88
CA GLY A 293 -32.13 4.52 -6.22
C GLY A 293 -33.25 5.42 -6.71
N TYR A 294 -32.93 6.61 -7.19
CA TYR A 294 -33.89 7.51 -7.83
C TYR A 294 -33.86 7.29 -9.34
N ARG A 295 -34.91 6.70 -9.89
CA ARG A 295 -35.04 6.38 -11.32
C ARG A 295 -36.48 6.53 -11.78
N ALA A 296 -36.68 7.00 -13.02
CA ALA A 296 -38.00 7.17 -13.63
C ALA A 296 -39.02 7.92 -12.74
N GLY A 297 -38.57 8.97 -12.03
CA GLY A 297 -39.44 9.78 -11.17
C GLY A 297 -39.86 9.10 -9.85
N ARG A 298 -39.23 7.98 -9.46
CA ARG A 298 -39.50 7.26 -8.21
C ARG A 298 -38.22 6.95 -7.45
N GLY A 299 -38.30 6.95 -6.12
CA GLY A 299 -37.30 6.36 -5.24
C GLY A 299 -37.64 4.89 -5.00
N VAL A 300 -36.69 3.99 -5.27
CA VAL A 300 -36.87 2.54 -5.10
C VAL A 300 -35.78 2.01 -4.18
N MET A 301 -36.14 1.18 -3.21
CA MET A 301 -35.16 0.48 -2.37
C MET A 301 -34.31 -0.44 -3.24
N VAL A 302 -33.00 -0.24 -3.23
CA VAL A 302 -32.04 -1.03 -3.99
C VAL A 302 -31.40 -2.10 -3.11
N ALA A 303 -30.96 -1.74 -1.90
CA ALA A 303 -30.35 -2.67 -0.97
C ALA A 303 -30.60 -2.26 0.49
N ALA A 304 -30.61 -3.24 1.38
CA ALA A 304 -30.56 -3.05 2.82
C ALA A 304 -29.42 -3.90 3.40
N LEU A 305 -28.52 -3.27 4.15
CA LEU A 305 -27.31 -3.87 4.69
C LEU A 305 -27.40 -3.88 6.22
N PRO A 306 -28.11 -4.86 6.83
CA PRO A 306 -28.48 -4.81 8.24
C PRO A 306 -27.28 -4.90 9.19
N GLN A 307 -26.12 -5.38 8.72
CA GLN A 307 -24.93 -5.62 9.54
C GLN A 307 -23.97 -4.42 9.59
N VAL A 308 -24.27 -3.31 8.91
CA VAL A 308 -23.37 -2.16 8.87
C VAL A 308 -23.55 -1.29 10.14
N PRO A 309 -22.50 -1.01 10.92
CA PRO A 309 -22.61 -0.18 12.13
C PRO A 309 -22.79 1.31 11.78
N ARG A 310 -23.30 2.13 12.71
CA ARG A 310 -23.44 3.59 12.51
C ARG A 310 -22.15 4.33 12.21
N THR A 311 -20.99 3.79 12.59
CA THR A 311 -19.68 4.41 12.37
C THR A 311 -19.16 4.22 10.94
N HIS A 312 -19.95 3.64 10.05
CA HIS A 312 -19.57 3.42 8.67
C HIS A 312 -19.34 4.72 7.88
N ARG A 313 -18.72 4.56 6.72
CA ARG A 313 -18.47 5.58 5.71
C ARG A 313 -18.83 5.00 4.36
N ILE A 314 -19.27 5.85 3.45
CA ILE A 314 -19.73 5.44 2.13
C ILE A 314 -18.90 6.19 1.10
N ALA A 315 -18.43 5.47 0.08
CA ALA A 315 -17.83 6.06 -1.10
C ALA A 315 -18.56 5.57 -2.37
N PRO A 316 -18.91 6.48 -3.28
CA PRO A 316 -19.37 6.11 -4.61
C PRO A 316 -18.20 5.64 -5.48
N MET A 317 -18.46 4.64 -6.33
CA MET A 317 -17.50 4.09 -7.29
C MET A 317 -18.07 4.27 -8.71
N ASP A 318 -17.98 5.50 -9.24
CA ASP A 318 -18.69 6.02 -10.42
C ASP A 318 -18.32 5.41 -11.78
N GLY A 319 -17.42 4.45 -11.81
CA GLY A 319 -16.97 3.71 -12.98
C GLY A 319 -17.37 2.23 -12.95
N THR A 320 -17.82 1.74 -11.80
CA THR A 320 -18.21 0.34 -11.59
C THR A 320 -19.69 0.19 -11.30
N GLY A 321 -20.42 1.29 -11.13
CA GLY A 321 -21.82 1.28 -10.77
C GLY A 321 -22.05 0.69 -9.36
N SER A 322 -21.13 0.95 -8.42
CA SER A 322 -21.19 0.39 -7.07
C SER A 322 -20.99 1.43 -5.97
N LEU A 323 -21.43 1.09 -4.77
CA LEU A 323 -21.17 1.81 -3.53
C LEU A 323 -20.28 0.94 -2.65
N ALA A 324 -19.28 1.54 -2.04
CA ALA A 324 -18.48 0.91 -1.01
C ALA A 324 -18.90 1.44 0.36
N VAL A 325 -19.27 0.53 1.26
CA VAL A 325 -19.64 0.82 2.64
C VAL A 325 -18.54 0.27 3.53
N LEU A 326 -17.81 1.16 4.19
CA LEU A 326 -16.61 0.85 4.96
C LEU A 326 -16.84 1.14 6.44
N TRP A 327 -16.44 0.23 7.32
CA TRP A 327 -16.37 0.48 8.76
C TRP A 327 -15.13 -0.19 9.34
N TRP A 328 -14.94 -0.09 10.66
CA TRP A 328 -13.89 -0.81 11.35
C TRP A 328 -14.43 -1.54 12.57
N GLU A 329 -13.77 -2.64 12.88
CA GLU A 329 -14.02 -3.45 14.08
C GLU A 329 -12.74 -3.50 14.91
N SER A 330 -12.89 -3.63 16.23
CA SER A 330 -11.76 -3.87 17.12
C SER A 330 -11.19 -5.28 16.85
N SER A 331 -9.90 -5.37 16.54
CA SER A 331 -9.25 -6.66 16.24
C SER A 331 -9.37 -7.62 17.43
N PRO A 332 -9.92 -8.83 17.26
CA PRO A 332 -9.97 -9.82 18.34
C PRO A 332 -8.57 -10.26 18.80
N ALA A 333 -7.57 -10.22 17.90
CA ALA A 333 -6.17 -10.54 18.21
C ALA A 333 -5.50 -9.54 19.17
N ALA A 334 -6.06 -8.33 19.32
CA ALA A 334 -5.57 -7.38 20.33
C ALA A 334 -5.79 -7.89 21.77
N LYS A 335 -6.61 -8.93 21.99
CA LYS A 335 -6.86 -9.49 23.32
C LYS A 335 -5.86 -10.57 23.76
N THR A 336 -5.10 -11.19 22.84
CA THR A 336 -4.29 -12.38 23.15
C THR A 336 -2.82 -12.12 23.46
N ASP A 337 -2.26 -10.95 23.14
CA ASP A 337 -0.86 -10.63 23.45
C ASP A 337 -0.75 -9.75 24.71
N SER A 338 -0.87 -10.39 25.87
CA SER A 338 -1.10 -9.78 27.19
C SER A 338 0.08 -8.99 27.79
N LYS A 339 1.20 -8.83 27.08
CA LYS A 339 2.41 -8.19 27.65
C LYS A 339 2.53 -6.68 27.39
N ARG A 340 1.73 -6.12 26.47
CA ARG A 340 1.54 -4.67 26.38
C ARG A 340 0.05 -4.40 26.29
N PRO A 341 -0.54 -3.61 27.22
CA PRO A 341 -1.92 -3.20 27.06
C PRO A 341 -2.04 -2.52 25.70
N ALA A 342 -2.88 -3.08 24.83
CA ALA A 342 -3.18 -2.46 23.54
C ALA A 342 -3.65 -1.04 23.85
N VAL A 343 -2.87 -0.03 23.42
CA VAL A 343 -3.26 1.36 23.64
C VAL A 343 -4.62 1.52 22.96
N PRO A 344 -5.69 1.90 23.66
CA PRO A 344 -7.00 2.06 23.04
C PRO A 344 -6.92 3.07 21.87
N GLY A 345 -7.67 2.82 20.79
CA GLY A 345 -7.83 3.77 19.68
C GLY A 345 -6.83 3.70 18.52
N GLY A 346 -5.88 2.75 18.51
CA GLY A 346 -4.85 2.72 17.45
C GLY A 346 -5.32 2.14 16.15
N THR A 347 -4.85 2.70 15.04
CA THR A 347 -5.04 2.16 13.69
C THR A 347 -4.56 0.71 13.57
N SER A 348 -3.46 0.34 14.24
CA SER A 348 -2.96 -1.04 14.27
C SER A 348 -3.88 -2.05 14.97
N ALA A 349 -4.84 -1.58 15.77
CA ALA A 349 -5.83 -2.43 16.45
C ALA A 349 -7.17 -2.48 15.71
N ARG A 350 -7.31 -1.77 14.57
CA ARG A 350 -8.55 -1.72 13.78
C ARG A 350 -8.44 -2.69 12.61
N VAL A 351 -9.46 -3.54 12.44
CA VAL A 351 -9.67 -4.30 11.20
C VAL A 351 -10.73 -3.56 10.41
N PHE A 352 -10.36 -3.00 9.27
CA PHE A 352 -11.34 -2.39 8.36
C PHE A 352 -12.13 -3.48 7.65
N ARG A 353 -13.45 -3.30 7.56
CA ARG A 353 -14.36 -4.15 6.81
C ARG A 353 -15.10 -3.32 5.79
N ILE A 354 -15.39 -3.95 4.67
CA ILE A 354 -16.01 -3.32 3.51
C ILE A 354 -17.08 -4.23 2.93
N GLU A 355 -18.22 -3.64 2.61
CA GLU A 355 -19.25 -4.20 1.76
C GLU A 355 -19.34 -3.34 0.49
N GLU A 356 -19.14 -3.95 -0.67
CA GLU A 356 -19.35 -3.29 -1.96
C GLU A 356 -20.66 -3.78 -2.58
N VAL A 357 -21.54 -2.87 -2.93
CA VAL A 357 -22.90 -3.17 -3.38
C VAL A 357 -23.14 -2.53 -4.74
N SER A 358 -23.72 -3.28 -5.68
CA SER A 358 -24.13 -2.75 -6.97
C SER A 358 -25.25 -1.73 -6.79
N ALA A 359 -25.04 -0.51 -7.28
CA ALA A 359 -26.02 0.58 -7.20
C ALA A 359 -27.26 0.36 -8.08
N SER A 360 -27.16 -0.49 -9.10
CA SER A 360 -28.26 -0.78 -10.03
C SER A 360 -29.09 -1.99 -9.62
N SER A 361 -28.46 -3.01 -9.01
CA SER A 361 -29.09 -4.30 -8.70
C SER A 361 -29.24 -4.57 -7.20
N GLY A 362 -28.53 -3.84 -6.34
CA GLY A 362 -28.49 -4.10 -4.90
C GLY A 362 -27.69 -5.33 -4.48
N ARG A 363 -27.12 -6.06 -5.45
CA ARG A 363 -26.32 -7.25 -5.16
C ARG A 363 -25.02 -6.86 -4.46
N VAL A 364 -24.70 -7.54 -3.37
CA VAL A 364 -23.39 -7.47 -2.71
C VAL A 364 -22.35 -8.11 -3.63
N LEU A 365 -21.37 -7.31 -4.03
CA LEU A 365 -20.26 -7.67 -4.91
C LEU A 365 -19.06 -8.18 -4.12
N TYR A 366 -18.88 -7.67 -2.90
CA TYR A 366 -17.85 -8.09 -1.96
C TYR A 366 -18.30 -7.82 -0.54
N GLU A 367 -17.98 -8.74 0.37
CA GLU A 367 -18.18 -8.59 1.80
C GLU A 367 -16.96 -9.21 2.49
N GLY A 368 -16.27 -8.44 3.33
CA GLY A 368 -15.10 -8.98 4.03
C GLY A 368 -14.20 -7.94 4.66
N PRO A 369 -13.08 -8.37 5.25
CA PRO A 369 -12.00 -7.45 5.62
C PRO A 369 -11.46 -6.75 4.37
N THR A 370 -10.97 -5.51 4.53
CA THR A 370 -10.32 -4.80 3.43
C THR A 370 -9.02 -5.50 3.03
N THR A 371 -8.75 -5.59 1.75
CA THR A 371 -7.46 -6.02 1.22
C THR A 371 -6.59 -4.77 0.94
N GLY A 372 -5.27 -4.82 1.20
CA GLY A 372 -4.34 -3.77 0.73
C GLY A 372 -3.95 -2.62 1.69
N GLY A 373 -4.19 -2.73 3.01
CA GLY A 373 -4.03 -1.63 4.00
C GLY A 373 -2.61 -1.22 4.43
N GLY A 374 -1.55 -1.51 3.66
CA GLY A 374 -0.19 -1.05 3.95
C GLY A 374 0.24 0.11 3.05
N VAL A 375 1.00 1.08 3.59
CA VAL A 375 1.72 2.11 2.81
C VAL A 375 2.65 1.48 1.79
N PHE A 376 3.19 0.30 2.14
CA PHE A 376 3.90 -0.58 1.23
C PHE A 376 3.12 -1.88 1.09
N SER A 377 3.00 -2.40 -0.13
CA SER A 377 2.61 -3.79 -0.28
C SER A 377 3.67 -4.70 0.35
N ALA A 378 3.27 -5.87 0.85
CA ALA A 378 4.23 -6.85 1.38
C ALA A 378 5.33 -7.17 0.34
N ARG A 379 4.98 -7.14 -0.95
CA ARG A 379 5.91 -7.32 -2.08
C ARG A 379 6.90 -6.16 -2.23
N GLU A 380 6.49 -4.91 -2.01
CA GLU A 380 7.39 -3.75 -2.04
C GLU A 380 8.38 -3.79 -0.88
N PHE A 381 7.92 -4.05 0.34
CA PHE A 381 8.80 -4.19 1.49
C PHE A 381 9.82 -5.32 1.28
N GLN A 382 9.36 -6.44 0.72
CA GLN A 382 10.20 -7.57 0.35
C GLN A 382 11.24 -7.18 -0.71
N THR A 383 10.84 -6.45 -1.75
CA THR A 383 11.74 -5.99 -2.81
C THR A 383 12.79 -5.03 -2.25
N LEU A 384 12.37 -4.11 -1.39
CA LEU A 384 13.27 -3.18 -0.70
C LEU A 384 14.25 -3.91 0.23
N ALA A 385 13.78 -4.91 0.98
CA ALA A 385 14.62 -5.71 1.87
C ALA A 385 15.67 -6.50 1.08
N VAL A 386 15.29 -7.12 -0.04
CA VAL A 386 16.22 -7.82 -0.94
C VAL A 386 17.23 -6.84 -1.55
N ALA A 387 16.79 -5.68 -2.02
CA ALA A 387 17.66 -4.65 -2.57
C ALA A 387 18.68 -4.15 -1.51
N LEU A 388 18.22 -3.87 -0.30
CA LEU A 388 19.08 -3.44 0.81
C LEU A 388 20.08 -4.53 1.22
N LEU A 389 19.65 -5.80 1.25
CA LEU A 389 20.53 -6.94 1.53
C LEU A 389 21.63 -7.06 0.46
N LEU A 390 21.28 -6.92 -0.82
CA LEU A 390 22.24 -6.95 -1.93
C LEU A 390 23.22 -5.77 -1.84
N ILE A 391 22.74 -4.55 -1.57
CA ILE A 391 23.60 -3.37 -1.38
C ILE A 391 24.56 -3.58 -0.21
N THR A 392 24.06 -4.08 0.93
CA THR A 392 24.87 -4.38 2.11
C THR A 392 25.95 -5.43 1.78
N ALA A 393 25.59 -6.48 1.04
CA ALA A 393 26.55 -7.47 0.57
C ALA A 393 27.59 -6.87 -0.39
N VAL A 394 27.23 -5.92 -1.26
CA VAL A 394 28.21 -5.25 -2.13
C VAL A 394 29.15 -4.34 -1.32
N VAL A 395 28.60 -3.52 -0.42
CA VAL A 395 29.39 -2.58 0.41
C VAL A 395 30.39 -3.34 1.27
N LEU A 396 29.95 -4.40 1.95
CA LEU A 396 30.84 -5.22 2.76
C LEU A 396 31.93 -5.90 1.92
N LEU A 397 31.67 -6.23 0.64
CA LEU A 397 32.64 -6.88 -0.24
C LEU A 397 33.81 -5.94 -0.55
N PHE A 398 33.51 -4.66 -0.70
CA PHE A 398 34.51 -3.62 -0.90
C PHE A 398 35.19 -3.20 0.41
N ALA A 399 34.44 -3.03 1.50
CA ALA A 399 34.97 -2.56 2.78
C ALA A 399 35.89 -3.58 3.48
N LEU A 400 35.64 -4.88 3.29
CA LEU A 400 36.41 -5.97 3.92
C LEU A 400 37.58 -6.47 3.06
N ARG A 401 37.88 -5.81 1.94
CA ARG A 401 39.07 -6.12 1.13
C ARG A 401 40.32 -5.71 1.92
N THR A 402 40.97 -6.67 2.55
CA THR A 402 42.26 -6.46 3.23
C THR A 402 43.41 -6.47 2.23
N ASP A 403 44.48 -5.73 2.52
CA ASP A 403 45.69 -5.72 1.69
C ASP A 403 46.46 -7.05 1.84
N GLY A 404 47.10 -7.47 0.74
CA GLY A 404 47.64 -8.81 0.53
C GLY A 404 48.61 -9.31 1.60
N GLY A 405 48.15 -10.17 2.50
CA GLY A 405 49.02 -10.95 3.38
C GLY A 405 49.74 -12.07 2.62
N SER A 406 51.00 -12.32 2.96
CA SER A 406 51.83 -13.37 2.36
C SER A 406 51.17 -14.75 2.50
N ALA A 407 51.03 -15.46 1.38
CA ALA A 407 50.45 -16.79 1.37
C ALA A 407 51.32 -17.77 2.18
N PRO A 408 50.72 -18.70 2.94
CA PRO A 408 51.48 -19.71 3.68
C PRO A 408 52.08 -20.73 2.72
N ALA A 409 53.34 -21.12 2.93
CA ALA A 409 53.95 -22.20 2.18
C ALA A 409 53.18 -23.52 2.39
N LEU A 410 52.81 -24.18 1.29
CA LEU A 410 52.14 -25.48 1.28
C LEU A 410 53.11 -26.56 0.77
N PRO A 411 52.92 -27.84 1.16
CA PRO A 411 53.63 -28.94 0.54
C PRO A 411 53.39 -28.98 -0.98
N PRO A 412 54.36 -29.47 -1.78
CA PRO A 412 54.22 -29.62 -3.23
C PRO A 412 52.96 -30.43 -3.60
N GLY A 413 52.28 -30.01 -4.68
CA GLY A 413 51.07 -30.67 -5.19
C GLY A 413 49.75 -30.28 -4.49
N LEU A 414 49.78 -29.39 -3.50
CA LEU A 414 48.59 -28.86 -2.86
C LEU A 414 48.43 -27.35 -3.11
N ALA A 415 47.19 -26.93 -3.39
CA ALA A 415 46.82 -25.53 -3.54
C ALA A 415 45.71 -25.16 -2.56
N ILE A 416 45.66 -23.90 -2.12
CA ILE A 416 44.53 -23.40 -1.33
C ILE A 416 43.29 -23.36 -2.23
N ALA A 417 42.21 -23.98 -1.76
CA ALA A 417 40.94 -24.01 -2.47
C ALA A 417 40.45 -22.60 -2.79
N THR A 418 40.12 -22.38 -4.07
CA THR A 418 39.62 -21.09 -4.54
C THR A 418 38.25 -20.76 -3.94
N PRO A 419 37.86 -19.47 -3.90
CA PRO A 419 36.55 -19.05 -3.42
C PRO A 419 35.37 -19.78 -4.08
N GLY A 420 35.42 -19.93 -5.40
CA GLY A 420 34.37 -20.61 -6.17
C GLY A 420 34.21 -22.09 -5.77
N GLN A 421 35.33 -22.81 -5.64
CA GLN A 421 35.31 -24.21 -5.17
C GLN A 421 34.72 -24.34 -3.76
N ARG A 422 35.06 -23.42 -2.86
CA ARG A 422 34.50 -23.38 -1.49
C ARG A 422 33.01 -23.07 -1.48
N LEU A 423 32.53 -22.18 -2.34
CA LEU A 423 31.12 -21.83 -2.48
C LEU A 423 30.30 -23.02 -2.99
N ILE A 424 30.75 -23.68 -4.06
CA ILE A 424 30.08 -24.88 -4.61
C ILE A 424 30.02 -25.98 -3.55
N ALA A 425 31.13 -26.24 -2.86
CA ALA A 425 31.16 -27.20 -1.75
C ALA A 425 30.19 -26.80 -0.62
N ALA A 426 30.03 -25.50 -0.31
CA ALA A 426 29.08 -25.01 0.69
C ALA A 426 27.63 -25.27 0.28
N LEU A 427 27.27 -24.95 -0.97
CA LEU A 427 25.91 -25.16 -1.48
C LEU A 427 25.55 -26.66 -1.48
N ALA A 428 26.50 -27.52 -1.85
CA ALA A 428 26.32 -28.96 -1.78
C ALA A 428 26.24 -29.48 -0.33
N ASP A 429 27.02 -28.91 0.60
CA ASP A 429 26.94 -29.21 2.03
C ASP A 429 25.58 -28.80 2.62
N LEU A 430 24.93 -27.72 2.15
CA LEU A 430 23.65 -27.24 2.67
C LEU A 430 22.48 -28.17 2.33
N ALA A 431 22.52 -28.83 1.17
CA ALA A 431 21.39 -29.62 0.65
C ALA A 431 20.93 -30.75 1.60
N PRO A 432 21.81 -31.57 2.20
CA PRO A 432 21.41 -32.55 3.21
C PRO A 432 20.71 -31.94 4.43
N GLY A 433 21.18 -30.76 4.89
CA GLY A 433 20.57 -30.08 6.04
C GLY A 433 19.17 -29.56 5.73
N VAL A 434 18.98 -28.96 4.55
CA VAL A 434 17.67 -28.51 4.05
C VAL A 434 16.71 -29.69 3.88
N LEU A 435 17.18 -30.81 3.32
CA LEU A 435 16.38 -32.01 3.16
C LEU A 435 15.91 -32.58 4.50
N LEU A 436 16.82 -32.75 5.45
CA LEU A 436 16.48 -33.25 6.78
C LEU A 436 15.55 -32.30 7.54
N SER A 437 15.77 -30.99 7.41
CA SER A 437 14.87 -30.02 8.02
C SER A 437 13.48 -30.07 7.40
N SER A 438 13.35 -30.14 6.08
CA SER A 438 12.08 -30.26 5.37
C SER A 438 11.30 -31.50 5.84
N LEU A 439 11.99 -32.62 6.04
CA LEU A 439 11.39 -33.85 6.57
C LEU A 439 10.88 -33.70 8.01
N VAL A 440 11.56 -32.93 8.85
CA VAL A 440 11.17 -32.77 10.26
C VAL A 440 10.10 -31.69 10.46
N THR A 441 10.17 -30.59 9.72
CA THR A 441 9.22 -29.47 9.87
C THR A 441 8.02 -29.57 8.95
N GLY A 442 8.04 -30.44 7.94
CA GLY A 442 6.98 -30.57 6.95
C GLY A 442 6.94 -29.45 5.90
N VAL A 443 7.89 -28.50 5.95
CA VAL A 443 8.00 -27.41 4.97
C VAL A 443 8.49 -27.98 3.63
N GLY A 444 7.83 -27.66 2.53
CA GLY A 444 8.21 -28.18 1.21
C GLY A 444 9.62 -27.74 0.78
N LEU A 445 10.38 -28.63 0.13
CA LEU A 445 11.75 -28.33 -0.33
C LEU A 445 11.82 -27.05 -1.19
N GLY A 446 10.86 -26.85 -2.09
CA GLY A 446 10.80 -25.64 -2.93
C GLY A 446 10.60 -24.35 -2.11
N GLN A 447 9.86 -24.42 -1.00
CA GLN A 447 9.70 -23.30 -0.08
C GLN A 447 11.00 -23.03 0.70
N MET A 448 11.73 -24.07 1.11
CA MET A 448 13.01 -23.92 1.80
C MET A 448 14.08 -23.21 0.96
N PHE A 449 14.08 -23.38 -0.37
CA PHE A 449 15.00 -22.64 -1.26
C PHE A 449 14.49 -21.22 -1.62
N ASN A 450 13.27 -20.89 -1.22
CA ASN A 450 12.71 -19.56 -1.44
C ASN A 450 13.16 -18.65 -0.27
N PRO A 451 13.95 -17.58 -0.53
CA PRO A 451 14.34 -16.64 0.53
C PRO A 451 13.14 -15.97 1.22
N LEU A 452 11.95 -16.07 0.64
CA LEU A 452 10.71 -15.52 1.17
C LEU A 452 10.07 -16.36 2.27
N VAL A 453 10.55 -17.57 2.49
CA VAL A 453 10.01 -18.44 3.54
C VAL A 453 10.16 -17.83 4.94
N PHE A 454 11.08 -16.88 5.12
CA PHE A 454 11.26 -16.14 6.38
C PHE A 454 10.21 -15.05 6.63
N LEU A 455 9.48 -14.62 5.58
CA LEU A 455 8.59 -13.46 5.62
C LEU A 455 7.12 -13.83 5.39
N GLY A 456 6.84 -15.09 5.06
CA GLY A 456 5.48 -15.55 4.80
C GLY A 456 4.66 -15.79 6.07
N PRO A 457 3.32 -15.77 5.98
CA PRO A 457 2.44 -16.18 7.09
C PRO A 457 2.59 -17.66 7.46
N GLU A 458 3.08 -18.48 6.52
CA GLU A 458 3.44 -19.89 6.71
C GLU A 458 4.91 -20.07 7.12
N ALA A 459 5.61 -19.00 7.52
CA ALA A 459 6.98 -19.10 7.99
C ALA A 459 7.03 -19.99 9.23
N GLU A 460 7.59 -21.19 9.08
CA GLU A 460 7.95 -22.04 10.20
C GLU A 460 9.33 -21.58 10.72
N PRO A 461 9.40 -20.80 11.81
CA PRO A 461 10.63 -20.14 12.25
C PRO A 461 11.75 -21.14 12.58
N MET A 462 11.40 -22.41 12.82
CA MET A 462 12.37 -23.46 13.18
C MET A 462 13.01 -24.14 11.97
N ALA A 463 12.44 -24.03 10.76
CA ALA A 463 12.95 -24.77 9.60
C ALA A 463 14.40 -24.42 9.26
N TRP A 464 14.72 -23.14 9.08
CA TRP A 464 16.09 -22.74 8.76
C TRP A 464 17.12 -22.99 9.88
N PRO A 465 16.84 -22.67 11.16
CA PRO A 465 17.71 -23.06 12.26
C PRO A 465 18.01 -24.56 12.29
N MET A 466 17.00 -25.41 12.03
CA MET A 466 17.19 -26.85 11.93
C MET A 466 18.04 -27.25 10.72
N ALA A 467 17.81 -26.64 9.55
CA ALA A 467 18.61 -26.90 8.36
C ALA A 467 20.09 -26.56 8.60
N LEU A 468 20.37 -25.41 9.22
CA LEU A 468 21.72 -25.01 9.59
C LEU A 468 22.33 -25.95 10.64
N LEU A 469 21.57 -26.36 11.65
CA LEU A 469 22.02 -27.30 12.67
C LEU A 469 22.42 -28.65 12.06
N PHE A 470 21.56 -29.24 11.22
CA PHE A 470 21.87 -30.48 10.52
C PHE A 470 23.07 -30.32 9.58
N THR A 471 23.20 -29.15 8.94
CA THR A 471 24.35 -28.82 8.11
C THR A 471 25.65 -28.81 8.92
N VAL A 472 25.65 -28.13 10.07
CA VAL A 472 26.79 -28.08 11.01
C VAL A 472 27.17 -29.47 11.48
N ILE A 473 26.20 -30.29 11.88
CA ILE A 473 26.42 -31.63 12.43
C ILE A 473 27.10 -32.53 11.40
N HIS A 474 26.51 -32.70 10.20
CA HIS A 474 27.07 -33.63 9.23
C HIS A 474 28.41 -33.14 8.65
N CYS A 475 28.58 -31.83 8.46
CA CYS A 475 29.87 -31.26 8.04
C CYS A 475 30.95 -31.53 9.08
N THR A 476 30.64 -31.34 10.36
CA THR A 476 31.57 -31.58 11.47
C THR A 476 32.00 -33.05 11.51
N ILE A 477 31.05 -33.98 11.40
CA ILE A 477 31.32 -35.41 11.42
C ILE A 477 32.19 -35.83 10.21
N GLY A 478 31.86 -35.37 9.00
CA GLY A 478 32.62 -35.70 7.80
C GLY A 478 34.04 -35.12 7.82
N GLU A 479 34.17 -33.86 8.24
CA GLU A 479 35.48 -33.21 8.31
C GLU A 479 36.37 -33.79 9.41
N TRP A 480 35.81 -34.16 10.56
CA TRP A 480 36.57 -34.80 11.63
C TRP A 480 37.04 -36.20 11.24
N SER A 481 36.16 -37.01 10.64
CA SER A 481 36.46 -38.42 10.32
C SER A 481 37.35 -38.58 9.08
N ILE A 482 37.04 -37.89 7.99
CA ILE A 482 37.66 -38.11 6.67
C ILE A 482 38.50 -36.89 6.24
N GLY A 483 38.34 -35.74 6.92
CA GLY A 483 38.86 -34.46 6.45
C GLY A 483 38.01 -33.86 5.33
N ARG A 484 36.81 -34.39 5.06
CA ARG A 484 35.95 -33.96 3.95
C ARG A 484 34.48 -33.99 4.36
N SER A 485 33.74 -32.93 4.04
CA SER A 485 32.27 -32.96 4.01
C SER A 485 31.78 -33.54 2.67
N ILE A 486 30.47 -33.74 2.52
CA ILE A 486 29.86 -34.26 1.28
C ILE A 486 30.21 -33.33 0.10
N GLY A 487 29.95 -32.04 0.23
CA GLY A 487 30.24 -31.06 -0.80
C GLY A 487 31.73 -30.92 -1.10
N LYS A 488 32.60 -31.03 -0.09
CA LYS A 488 34.06 -31.01 -0.32
C LYS A 488 34.54 -32.25 -1.06
N SER A 489 33.94 -33.41 -0.81
CA SER A 489 34.25 -34.64 -1.53
C SER A 489 33.89 -34.52 -3.01
N LEU A 490 32.74 -33.90 -3.32
CA LEU A 490 32.30 -33.65 -4.71
C LEU A 490 33.25 -32.72 -5.48
N VAL A 491 33.87 -31.74 -4.80
CA VAL A 491 34.78 -30.76 -5.42
C VAL A 491 36.26 -31.16 -5.29
N GLY A 492 36.56 -32.33 -4.70
CA GLY A 492 37.95 -32.80 -4.51
C GLY A 492 38.74 -32.02 -3.47
N LEU A 493 38.08 -31.36 -2.52
CA LEU A 493 38.70 -30.57 -1.46
C LEU A 493 38.93 -31.40 -0.19
N ARG A 494 39.91 -30.98 0.63
CA ARG A 494 40.17 -31.53 1.96
C ARG A 494 40.43 -30.42 2.96
N VAL A 495 39.98 -30.63 4.19
CA VAL A 495 40.26 -29.76 5.33
C VAL A 495 41.40 -30.37 6.12
N VAL A 496 42.40 -29.56 6.44
CA VAL A 496 43.60 -29.97 7.17
C VAL A 496 43.86 -28.99 8.31
N ALA A 497 44.36 -29.48 9.45
CA ALA A 497 44.83 -28.65 10.54
C ALA A 497 46.28 -28.24 10.26
N ILE A 498 46.62 -26.98 10.54
CA ILE A 498 48.00 -26.49 10.42
C ILE A 498 48.64 -26.61 11.79
N ARG A 499 49.67 -27.44 11.93
CA ARG A 499 50.51 -27.51 13.13
C ARG A 499 51.91 -27.08 12.77
N ARG A 500 52.61 -26.39 13.66
CA ARG A 500 54.06 -26.20 13.50
C ARG A 500 54.73 -27.48 13.97
N ASP A 501 55.58 -28.02 13.12
CA ASP A 501 56.49 -29.09 13.51
C ASP A 501 57.50 -28.52 14.52
N GLU A 502 57.66 -29.18 15.66
CA GLU A 502 58.47 -28.67 16.79
C GLU A 502 59.96 -28.62 16.44
N ASP A 503 60.43 -29.54 15.58
CA ASP A 503 61.84 -29.67 15.25
C ASP A 503 62.25 -28.72 14.11
N THR A 504 61.39 -28.55 13.11
CA THR A 504 61.72 -27.77 11.90
C THR A 504 61.09 -26.38 11.87
N GLY A 505 60.11 -26.11 12.75
CA GLY A 505 59.30 -24.89 12.72
C GLY A 505 58.39 -24.76 11.49
N GLN A 506 58.43 -25.73 10.56
CA GLN A 506 57.66 -25.69 9.33
C GLN A 506 56.19 -26.10 9.56
N PRO A 507 55.24 -25.56 8.76
CA PRO A 507 53.84 -25.95 8.86
C PRO A 507 53.64 -27.38 8.34
N ARG A 508 53.23 -28.29 9.23
CA ARG A 508 52.82 -29.66 8.93
C ARG A 508 51.30 -29.78 8.89
N LEU A 509 50.80 -30.47 7.86
CA LEU A 509 49.38 -30.79 7.74
C LEU A 509 49.03 -31.96 8.65
N ALA A 510 48.02 -31.79 9.49
CA ALA A 510 47.54 -32.80 10.43
C ALA A 510 46.03 -33.05 10.27
N PRO A 511 45.51 -34.23 10.66
CA PRO A 511 44.07 -34.47 10.74
C PRO A 511 43.40 -33.53 11.75
N LEU A 512 42.13 -33.19 11.48
CA LEU A 512 41.35 -32.29 12.33
C LEU A 512 40.96 -32.97 13.65
N ARG A 513 41.03 -32.22 14.74
CA ARG A 513 40.35 -32.61 15.99
C ARG A 513 38.86 -32.28 15.87
N PHE A 514 38.01 -33.07 16.54
CA PHE A 514 36.55 -32.89 16.49
C PHE A 514 36.11 -31.45 16.81
N TRP A 515 36.65 -30.85 17.89
CA TRP A 515 36.30 -29.48 18.27
C TRP A 515 36.73 -28.42 17.24
N GLN A 516 37.81 -28.66 16.49
CA GLN A 516 38.24 -27.75 15.43
C GLN A 516 37.25 -27.78 14.26
N ALA A 517 36.80 -28.98 13.89
CA ALA A 517 35.74 -29.15 12.89
C ALA A 517 34.42 -28.52 13.36
N ALA A 518 34.05 -28.70 14.62
CA ALA A 518 32.82 -28.14 15.19
C ALA A 518 32.85 -26.59 15.21
N LEU A 519 33.88 -25.99 15.81
CA LEU A 519 34.04 -24.54 15.89
C LEU A 519 34.02 -23.88 14.50
N ARG A 520 34.73 -24.49 13.56
CA ARG A 520 34.79 -24.03 12.18
C ARG A 520 33.43 -24.06 11.49
N ASN A 521 32.67 -25.16 11.62
CA ASN A 521 31.37 -25.28 10.96
C ASN A 521 30.31 -24.41 11.64
N ILE A 522 30.31 -24.30 12.98
CA ILE A 522 29.46 -23.34 13.70
C ILE A 522 29.73 -21.93 13.19
N ALA A 523 30.99 -21.47 13.23
CA ALA A 523 31.32 -20.13 12.76
C ALA A 523 31.01 -19.91 11.26
N ARG A 524 31.17 -20.94 10.42
CA ARG A 524 30.82 -20.90 8.99
C ARG A 524 29.32 -20.70 8.75
N TRP A 525 28.47 -21.38 9.51
CA TRP A 525 27.02 -21.42 9.27
C TRP A 525 26.22 -20.45 10.15
N SER A 526 26.78 -19.98 11.27
CA SER A 526 26.16 -18.97 12.14
C SER A 526 26.30 -17.54 11.63
N ILE A 527 27.13 -17.29 10.61
CA ILE A 527 27.34 -15.95 10.06
C ILE A 527 27.07 -15.94 8.53
N PRO A 528 25.80 -16.14 8.09
CA PRO A 528 25.48 -16.40 6.69
C PRO A 528 25.87 -15.26 5.73
N ALA A 529 25.74 -14.01 6.19
CA ALA A 529 26.05 -12.84 5.38
C ALA A 529 27.56 -12.57 5.29
N LEU A 530 28.32 -12.59 6.40
CA LEU A 530 29.78 -12.38 6.34
C LEU A 530 30.52 -13.54 5.68
N GLY A 531 29.97 -14.76 5.69
CA GLY A 531 30.67 -15.94 5.16
C GLY A 531 30.93 -15.87 3.65
N MET A 532 30.06 -15.24 2.87
CA MET A 532 30.31 -14.99 1.45
C MET A 532 31.28 -13.82 1.22
N LEU A 533 31.35 -12.89 2.16
CA LEU A 533 32.14 -11.67 2.05
C LEU A 533 33.63 -11.88 2.32
N ILE A 534 33.95 -12.86 3.15
CA ILE A 534 35.34 -13.20 3.47
C ILE A 534 35.95 -14.22 2.49
N LEU A 535 35.23 -14.54 1.42
CA LEU A 535 35.79 -15.23 0.26
C LEU A 535 36.85 -14.39 -0.49
N VAL A 536 37.06 -13.13 -0.07
CA VAL A 536 37.99 -12.16 -0.68
C VAL A 536 39.17 -11.83 0.26
N ASP A 537 39.49 -12.69 1.24
CA ASP A 537 40.78 -12.57 1.94
C ASP A 537 41.91 -12.92 0.93
N PRO A 538 42.86 -12.02 0.65
CA PRO A 538 43.98 -12.29 -0.27
C PRO A 538 44.84 -13.49 0.18
N SER A 539 44.91 -13.73 1.49
CA SER A 539 45.60 -14.89 2.06
C SER A 539 44.87 -16.21 1.79
N ARG A 540 43.67 -16.14 1.20
CA ARG A 540 42.75 -17.25 0.92
C ARG A 540 42.40 -18.07 2.17
N ARG A 541 42.58 -17.51 3.37
CA ARG A 541 42.20 -18.13 4.65
C ARG A 541 40.88 -17.54 5.14
N TYR A 542 39.93 -18.43 5.38
CA TYR A 542 38.62 -18.04 5.90
C TYR A 542 38.73 -17.82 7.42
N PRO A 543 38.11 -16.80 8.06
CA PRO A 543 38.26 -16.55 9.49
C PRO A 543 37.85 -17.69 10.40
N PRO A 544 36.78 -18.47 10.08
CA PRO A 544 36.54 -19.74 10.76
C PRO A 544 37.71 -20.72 10.63
N ASP A 545 38.41 -20.73 9.50
CA ASP A 545 39.64 -21.52 9.33
C ASP A 545 40.76 -20.97 10.24
N LEU A 546 40.94 -19.65 10.35
CA LEU A 546 41.92 -19.03 11.25
C LEU A 546 41.63 -19.33 12.72
N ALA A 547 40.38 -19.14 13.16
CA ALA A 547 39.94 -19.42 14.52
C ALA A 547 40.14 -20.90 14.89
N ALA A 548 39.85 -21.81 13.96
CA ALA A 548 40.05 -23.25 14.16
C ALA A 548 41.49 -23.73 13.88
N ARG A 549 42.39 -22.86 13.38
CA ARG A 549 43.74 -23.19 12.88
C ARG A 549 43.73 -24.31 11.81
N THR A 550 42.84 -24.16 10.84
CA THR A 550 42.65 -25.10 9.73
C THR A 550 42.89 -24.43 8.37
N MET A 551 42.87 -25.21 7.31
CA MET A 551 42.90 -24.74 5.93
C MET A 551 42.14 -25.70 5.02
N VAL A 552 41.53 -25.18 3.95
CA VAL A 552 40.96 -26.00 2.87
C VAL A 552 41.95 -26.05 1.71
N VAL A 553 42.41 -27.25 1.39
CA VAL A 553 43.36 -27.53 0.30
C VAL A 553 42.70 -28.42 -0.75
N GLY A 554 43.11 -28.25 -2.01
CA GLY A 554 42.82 -29.14 -3.13
C GLY A 554 44.13 -29.59 -3.78
N LEU A 555 44.05 -30.53 -4.71
CA LEU A 555 45.18 -30.85 -5.59
C LEU A 555 45.50 -29.61 -6.44
N ALA A 556 46.78 -29.28 -6.58
CA ALA A 556 47.22 -28.27 -7.54
C ALA A 556 46.79 -28.72 -8.94
N SER A 557 46.02 -27.89 -9.64
CA SER A 557 45.70 -28.11 -11.04
C SER A 557 46.94 -27.74 -11.86
N GLU A 558 47.38 -28.60 -12.77
CA GLU A 558 48.55 -28.34 -13.65
C GLU A 558 48.44 -26.98 -14.39
N ALA A 559 47.22 -26.46 -14.58
CA ALA A 559 46.95 -25.16 -15.19
C ALA A 559 47.36 -23.91 -14.37
N ASP A 560 47.86 -24.05 -13.14
CA ASP A 560 48.33 -22.93 -12.30
C ASP A 560 49.88 -22.90 -12.16
N GLU A 561 50.63 -23.73 -12.90
CA GLU A 561 52.12 -23.74 -12.90
C GLU A 561 52.77 -22.84 -13.98
N ASP A 562 51.96 -22.18 -14.83
CA ASP A 562 52.37 -21.14 -15.79
C ASP A 562 52.09 -19.72 -15.25
#